data_AF-A6UWL0-F1
#
_entry.id   AF-A6UWL0-F1
#
_cell.length_a   1.000
_cell.length_b   1.000
_cell.length_c   1.000
_cell.angle_alpha   90.00
_cell.angle_beta   90.00
_cell.angle_gamma   90.00
#
_symmetry.space_group_name_H-M   'P 1'
#
loop_
_entity.id
_entity.type
_entity.pdbx_description
1 polymer ?
#
loop_
_entity_poly.entity_id
_entity_poly.type
_entity_poly.pdbx_seq_one_letter_code
_entity_poly.pdbx_strand_id
1 'polypeptide(L)'
;MVVSDSMVPVMERGDFVIVSNANWEFNPNDVQVGDIVVYKAHWATDNYTIIESNILVNNKLLYLLDGPTTKPVIHRVIDKVQYKNNTYIVTKGDNNPINDPELISVNQIKQKVITINGAPLVIPYIGYISIILKENIILASLLIILLYAYDYIRGDNKRKNNKQKTQ
;
A
#
# COMPACT_ATOMS: atom_id res chain seq x y z
N MET A 1 4.64 -0.86 -0.38
CA MET A 1 5.22 -1.56 -1.54
C MET A 1 4.09 -2.18 -2.34
N VAL A 2 4.28 -2.31 -3.64
CA VAL A 2 3.35 -3.03 -4.52
C VAL A 2 3.62 -4.53 -4.41
N VAL A 3 2.56 -5.32 -4.25
CA VAL A 3 2.65 -6.77 -3.98
C VAL A 3 2.01 -7.63 -5.08
N SER A 4 1.39 -7.01 -6.08
CA SER A 4 0.67 -7.68 -7.17
C SER A 4 0.88 -6.95 -8.50
N ASP A 5 0.57 -7.63 -9.62
CA ASP A 5 0.74 -7.11 -10.99
C ASP A 5 -0.51 -6.34 -11.50
N SER A 6 -1.45 -6.01 -10.61
CA SER A 6 -2.70 -5.32 -10.98
C SER A 6 -2.50 -3.88 -11.43
N MET A 7 -1.35 -3.28 -11.13
CA MET A 7 -1.01 -1.90 -11.46
C MET A 7 -0.04 -1.76 -12.64
N VAL A 8 0.33 -2.87 -13.30
CA VAL A 8 1.15 -2.83 -14.51
C VAL A 8 0.41 -2.08 -15.63
N PRO A 9 1.09 -1.28 -16.48
CA PRO A 9 2.53 -1.00 -16.50
C PRO A 9 2.95 0.18 -15.62
N VAL A 10 2.03 0.75 -14.83
CA VAL A 10 2.29 1.98 -14.06
C VAL A 10 3.13 1.70 -12.81
N MET A 11 2.95 0.54 -12.19
CA MET A 11 3.78 0.04 -11.09
C MET A 11 3.85 -1.49 -11.16
N GLU A 12 5.01 -2.04 -10.78
CA GLU A 12 5.30 -3.48 -10.78
C GLU A 12 5.43 -4.02 -9.36
N ARG A 13 5.28 -5.35 -9.21
CA ARG A 13 5.55 -6.01 -7.93
C ARG A 13 6.96 -5.68 -7.45
N GLY A 14 7.10 -5.37 -6.15
CA GLY A 14 8.39 -5.00 -5.56
C GLY A 14 8.71 -3.51 -5.64
N ASP A 15 7.88 -2.70 -6.29
CA ASP A 15 8.01 -1.25 -6.26
C ASP A 15 7.75 -0.67 -4.88
N PHE A 16 8.62 0.24 -4.44
CA PHE A 16 8.38 1.08 -3.29
C PHE A 16 7.80 2.42 -3.75
N VAL A 17 6.56 2.69 -3.36
CA VAL A 17 5.81 3.85 -3.85
C VAL A 17 5.74 4.91 -2.76
N ILE A 18 6.01 6.16 -3.12
CA ILE A 18 5.86 7.28 -2.20
C ILE A 18 4.40 7.68 -2.14
N VAL A 19 3.88 7.79 -0.93
CA VAL A 19 2.46 8.04 -0.66
C VAL A 19 2.30 9.17 0.36
N SER A 20 1.18 9.87 0.28
CA SER A 20 0.71 10.77 1.32
C SER A 20 -0.32 10.10 2.22
N ASN A 21 -0.34 10.41 3.51
CA ASN A 21 -1.26 9.82 4.50
C ASN A 21 -2.55 10.64 4.67
N ALA A 22 -3.68 9.94 4.70
CA ALA A 22 -5.00 10.54 4.90
C ALA A 22 -5.12 11.25 6.26
N ASN A 23 -5.90 12.33 6.30
CA ASN A 23 -6.22 13.15 7.48
C ASN A 23 -5.04 13.92 8.09
N TRP A 24 -3.82 13.68 7.63
CA TRP A 24 -2.60 14.37 8.08
C TRP A 24 -1.93 15.15 6.93
N GLU A 25 -1.72 14.49 5.79
CA GLU A 25 -1.06 15.10 4.62
C GLU A 25 -2.05 15.45 3.50
N PHE A 26 -3.23 14.83 3.47
CA PHE A 26 -4.32 15.20 2.56
C PHE A 26 -5.69 14.82 3.13
N ASN A 27 -6.75 15.49 2.67
CA ASN A 27 -8.13 15.14 3.00
C ASN A 27 -8.64 14.07 2.01
N PRO A 28 -9.15 12.91 2.48
CA PRO A 28 -9.70 11.87 1.61
C PRO A 28 -10.85 12.32 0.69
N ASN A 29 -11.58 13.37 1.06
CA ASN A 29 -12.64 13.93 0.22
C ASN A 29 -12.10 14.60 -1.05
N ASP A 30 -10.83 15.04 -1.04
CA ASP A 30 -10.18 15.73 -2.16
C ASP A 30 -9.68 14.78 -3.24
N VAL A 31 -9.81 13.46 -3.04
CA VAL A 31 -9.42 12.44 -4.02
C VAL A 31 -10.21 12.63 -5.33
N GLN A 32 -9.49 12.62 -6.44
CA GLN A 32 -10.04 12.85 -7.78
C GLN A 32 -9.96 11.60 -8.66
N VAL A 33 -10.74 11.59 -9.74
CA VAL A 33 -10.60 10.60 -10.81
C VAL A 33 -9.19 10.68 -11.39
N GLY A 34 -8.54 9.53 -11.55
CA GLY A 34 -7.15 9.40 -11.98
C GLY A 34 -6.14 9.23 -10.85
N ASP A 35 -6.47 9.62 -9.61
CA ASP A 35 -5.61 9.38 -8.45
C ASP A 35 -5.40 7.88 -8.22
N ILE A 36 -4.22 7.48 -7.75
CA ILE A 36 -3.97 6.12 -7.25
C ILE A 36 -4.02 6.16 -5.73
N VAL A 37 -4.87 5.33 -5.14
CA VAL A 37 -5.13 5.32 -3.70
C VAL A 37 -4.86 3.95 -3.09
N VAL A 38 -4.40 3.97 -1.84
CA VAL A 38 -4.33 2.79 -0.98
C VAL A 38 -5.51 2.84 -0.02
N TYR A 39 -6.36 1.82 -0.06
CA TYR A 39 -7.57 1.74 0.74
C TYR A 39 -7.74 0.38 1.39
N LYS A 40 -8.59 0.31 2.41
CA LYS A 40 -8.97 -0.92 3.10
C LYS A 40 -10.18 -1.56 2.39
N ALA A 41 -9.93 -2.62 1.64
CA ALA A 41 -10.93 -3.36 0.87
C ALA A 41 -11.53 -4.52 1.68
N HIS A 42 -12.84 -4.69 1.66
CA HIS A 42 -13.52 -5.86 2.22
C HIS A 42 -13.53 -7.02 1.20
N TRP A 43 -13.72 -6.71 -0.08
CA TRP A 43 -13.81 -7.71 -1.16
C TRP A 43 -12.54 -8.55 -1.34
N ALA A 44 -11.38 -8.04 -0.91
CA ALA A 44 -10.10 -8.73 -1.03
C ALA A 44 -9.84 -9.72 0.14
N THR A 45 -10.79 -9.89 1.06
CA THR A 45 -10.64 -10.77 2.22
C THR A 45 -11.26 -12.16 2.01
N ASP A 46 -10.78 -13.14 2.78
CA ASP A 46 -11.24 -14.54 2.71
C ASP A 46 -12.44 -14.80 3.66
N ASN A 47 -12.98 -13.75 4.28
CA ASN A 47 -14.01 -13.83 5.33
C ASN A 47 -15.37 -13.27 4.87
N TYR A 48 -16.38 -13.54 5.69
CA TYR A 48 -17.75 -13.09 5.45
C TYR A 48 -17.83 -11.55 5.39
N THR A 49 -18.20 -11.03 4.23
CA THR A 49 -18.48 -9.61 3.99
C THR A 49 -19.99 -9.44 3.84
N ILE A 50 -20.57 -8.44 4.49
CA ILE A 50 -22.00 -8.13 4.38
C ILE A 50 -22.20 -7.18 3.21
N ILE A 51 -23.11 -7.53 2.30
CA ILE A 51 -23.57 -6.60 1.26
C ILE A 51 -24.64 -5.71 1.89
N GLU A 52 -24.28 -4.46 2.18
CA GLU A 52 -25.23 -3.48 2.69
C GLU A 52 -26.21 -3.03 1.61
N SER A 53 -25.72 -2.85 0.37
CA SER A 53 -26.58 -2.56 -0.77
C SER A 53 -25.91 -2.86 -2.11
N ASN A 54 -26.77 -3.11 -3.09
CA ASN A 54 -26.41 -3.29 -4.49
C ASN A 54 -26.71 -2.00 -5.24
N ILE A 55 -25.74 -1.46 -5.97
CA ILE A 55 -25.86 -0.19 -6.68
C ILE A 55 -25.48 -0.40 -8.14
N LEU A 56 -26.35 0.01 -9.06
CA LEU A 56 -26.08 -0.02 -10.48
C LEU A 56 -25.53 1.35 -10.91
N VAL A 57 -24.25 1.39 -11.29
CA VAL A 57 -23.55 2.59 -11.75
C VAL A 57 -23.05 2.34 -13.17
N ASN A 58 -23.50 3.12 -14.15
CA ASN A 58 -23.06 3.00 -15.55
C ASN A 58 -23.17 1.56 -16.09
N ASN A 59 -24.32 0.91 -15.86
CA ASN A 59 -24.58 -0.50 -16.20
C ASN A 59 -23.68 -1.53 -15.48
N LYS A 60 -22.92 -1.13 -14.48
CA LYS A 60 -22.11 -2.01 -13.64
C LYS A 60 -22.72 -2.17 -12.26
N LEU A 61 -22.87 -3.42 -11.83
CA LEU A 61 -23.26 -3.74 -10.46
C LEU A 61 -22.06 -3.61 -9.53
N LEU A 62 -22.21 -2.77 -8.51
CA LEU A 62 -21.22 -2.55 -7.46
C LEU A 62 -21.89 -2.72 -6.08
N TYR A 63 -21.10 -3.03 -5.07
CA TYR A 63 -21.58 -3.35 -3.74
C TYR A 63 -21.06 -2.35 -2.71
N LEU A 64 -21.95 -1.87 -1.84
CA LEU A 64 -21.52 -1.32 -0.56
C LEU A 64 -21.31 -2.50 0.38
N LEU A 65 -20.07 -2.66 0.82
CA LEU A 65 -19.63 -3.78 1.64
C LEU A 65 -19.26 -3.28 3.03
N ASP A 66 -19.63 -4.07 4.04
CA ASP A 66 -19.20 -3.87 5.43
C ASP A 66 -18.68 -5.18 6.00
N GLY A 67 -17.71 -5.07 6.90
CA GLY A 67 -17.13 -6.23 7.56
C GLY A 67 -15.97 -5.88 8.49
N PRO A 68 -15.68 -6.76 9.46
CA PRO A 68 -14.61 -6.51 10.43
C PRO A 68 -13.21 -6.66 9.82
N THR A 69 -13.07 -7.38 8.72
CA THR A 69 -11.79 -7.68 8.08
C THR A 69 -11.63 -6.95 6.77
N THR A 70 -10.47 -6.30 6.60
CA THR A 70 -10.09 -5.63 5.38
C THR A 70 -8.65 -5.98 5.01
N LYS A 71 -8.33 -5.95 3.70
CA LYS A 71 -6.95 -6.00 3.20
C LYS A 71 -6.61 -4.67 2.51
N PRO A 72 -5.36 -4.18 2.63
CA PRO A 72 -4.94 -3.00 1.89
C PRO A 72 -4.84 -3.32 0.39
N VAL A 73 -5.45 -2.48 -0.44
CA VAL A 73 -5.42 -2.57 -1.91
C VAL A 73 -4.97 -1.22 -2.47
N ILE A 74 -4.13 -1.25 -3.50
CA ILE A 74 -3.66 -0.07 -4.22
C ILE A 74 -4.22 -0.08 -5.64
N HIS A 75 -5.14 0.80 -5.98
CA HIS A 75 -5.76 0.86 -7.30
C HIS A 75 -6.08 2.31 -7.70
N ARG A 76 -6.36 2.53 -8.99
CA ARG A 76 -6.72 3.83 -9.54
C ARG A 76 -8.19 4.13 -9.32
N VAL A 77 -8.48 5.38 -8.98
CA VAL A 77 -9.83 5.93 -8.97
C VAL A 77 -10.28 6.14 -10.42
N ILE A 78 -11.34 5.44 -10.80
CA ILE A 78 -11.90 5.54 -12.15
C ILE A 78 -13.21 6.32 -12.20
N ASP A 79 -13.93 6.43 -11.08
CA ASP A 79 -15.20 7.16 -11.01
C ASP A 79 -15.56 7.56 -9.57
N LYS A 80 -16.46 8.53 -9.41
CA LYS A 80 -17.04 8.98 -8.14
C LYS A 80 -18.56 8.98 -8.23
N VAL A 81 -19.21 8.36 -7.26
CA VAL A 81 -20.66 8.13 -7.25
C VAL A 81 -21.26 8.76 -6.00
N GLN A 82 -22.38 9.47 -6.16
CA GLN A 82 -23.15 9.98 -5.02
C GLN A 82 -24.27 8.99 -4.67
N TYR A 83 -24.35 8.61 -3.39
CA TYR A 83 -25.40 7.75 -2.88
C TYR A 83 -25.73 8.11 -1.42
N LYS A 84 -27.02 8.33 -1.13
CA LYS A 84 -27.51 8.73 0.21
C LYS A 84 -26.70 9.89 0.84
N ASN A 85 -26.42 10.92 0.05
CA ASN A 85 -25.62 12.10 0.42
C ASN A 85 -24.13 11.82 0.74
N ASN A 86 -23.64 10.61 0.46
CA ASN A 86 -22.24 10.25 0.61
C ASN A 86 -21.60 10.06 -0.77
N THR A 87 -20.33 10.43 -0.87
CA THR A 87 -19.51 10.17 -2.05
C THR A 87 -18.76 8.86 -1.88
N TYR A 88 -18.89 7.99 -2.88
CA TYR A 88 -18.18 6.73 -2.99
C TYR A 88 -17.28 6.73 -4.21
N ILE A 89 -16.25 5.92 -4.15
CA ILE A 89 -15.19 5.84 -5.14
C ILE A 89 -15.25 4.47 -5.81
N VAL A 90 -15.25 4.47 -7.14
CA VAL A 90 -15.05 3.26 -7.92
C VAL A 90 -13.56 3.14 -8.22
N THR A 91 -12.99 1.99 -7.91
CA THR A 91 -11.55 1.74 -8.07
C THR A 91 -11.30 0.57 -9.01
N LYS A 92 -10.14 0.56 -9.65
CA LYS A 92 -9.72 -0.47 -10.60
C LYS A 92 -8.19 -0.53 -10.67
N GLY A 93 -7.63 -1.73 -10.71
CA GLY A 93 -6.23 -1.92 -11.09
C GLY A 93 -6.01 -1.57 -12.57
N ASP A 94 -4.95 -0.85 -12.88
CA ASP A 94 -4.65 -0.42 -14.27
C ASP A 94 -4.61 -1.60 -15.24
N ASN A 95 -4.10 -2.75 -14.80
CA ASN A 95 -4.02 -4.01 -15.55
C ASN A 95 -5.27 -4.90 -15.44
N ASN A 96 -6.24 -4.56 -14.59
CA ASN A 96 -7.43 -5.39 -14.42
C ASN A 96 -8.41 -5.15 -15.58
N PRO A 97 -9.15 -6.15 -16.08
CA PRO A 97 -10.16 -5.93 -17.13
C PRO A 97 -11.46 -5.31 -16.60
N ILE A 98 -11.71 -5.47 -15.30
CA ILE A 98 -12.92 -5.01 -14.62
C ILE A 98 -12.56 -4.17 -13.38
N ASN A 99 -13.39 -3.16 -13.08
CA ASN A 99 -13.31 -2.43 -11.80
C ASN A 99 -13.55 -3.38 -10.62
N ASP A 100 -13.05 -2.96 -9.47
CA ASP A 100 -13.29 -3.61 -8.20
C ASP A 100 -14.80 -3.66 -7.91
N PRO A 101 -15.27 -4.72 -7.25
CA PRO A 101 -16.71 -4.92 -7.02
C PRO A 101 -17.26 -4.00 -5.92
N GLU A 102 -16.41 -3.48 -5.05
CA GLU A 102 -16.80 -2.67 -3.90
C GLU A 102 -16.80 -1.16 -4.21
N LEU A 103 -17.82 -0.45 -3.73
CA LEU A 103 -17.84 1.01 -3.66
C LEU A 103 -17.11 1.47 -2.41
N ILE A 104 -16.01 2.20 -2.62
CA ILE A 104 -15.08 2.59 -1.56
C ILE A 104 -15.52 3.91 -0.95
N SER A 105 -15.81 3.91 0.35
CA SER A 105 -16.02 5.14 1.11
C SER A 105 -14.73 5.93 1.26
N VAL A 106 -14.82 7.26 1.29
CA VAL A 106 -13.68 8.16 1.58
C VAL A 106 -12.94 7.76 2.88
N ASN A 107 -13.64 7.20 3.86
CA ASN A 107 -13.06 6.76 5.12
C ASN A 107 -12.19 5.50 4.99
N GLN A 108 -12.39 4.69 3.95
CA GLN A 108 -11.58 3.50 3.67
C GLN A 108 -10.23 3.85 3.06
N ILE A 109 -10.11 5.03 2.43
CA ILE A 109 -8.86 5.53 1.86
C ILE A 109 -7.90 5.88 2.98
N LYS A 110 -6.70 5.32 2.92
CA LYS A 110 -5.64 5.56 3.92
C LYS A 110 -4.49 6.36 3.36
N GLN A 111 -4.18 6.17 2.08
CA GLN A 111 -3.04 6.84 1.46
C GLN A 111 -3.35 7.18 0.01
N LYS A 112 -2.69 8.20 -0.52
CA LYS A 112 -2.70 8.55 -1.94
C LYS A 112 -1.28 8.51 -2.47
N VAL A 113 -1.07 7.91 -3.64
CA VAL A 113 0.25 7.88 -4.29
C VAL A 113 0.62 9.27 -4.76
N ILE A 114 1.84 9.68 -4.47
CA ILE A 114 2.39 10.94 -4.96
C ILE A 114 2.72 10.76 -6.44
N THR A 115 2.22 11.66 -7.28
CA THR A 115 2.49 11.69 -8.72
C THR A 115 3.26 12.95 -9.09
N ILE A 116 4.22 12.81 -10.01
CA ILE A 116 5.02 13.90 -10.57
C ILE A 116 4.90 13.78 -12.09
N ASN A 117 4.44 14.85 -12.76
CA ASN A 117 4.22 14.87 -14.21
C ASN A 117 3.31 13.72 -14.72
N GLY A 118 2.34 13.30 -13.92
CA GLY A 118 1.40 12.22 -14.27
C GLY A 118 1.92 10.80 -14.02
N ALA A 119 3.17 10.62 -13.59
CA ALA A 119 3.74 9.33 -13.22
C ALA A 119 3.85 9.19 -11.68
N PRO A 120 3.59 8.01 -11.10
CA PRO A 120 3.80 7.79 -9.67
C PRO A 120 5.29 7.91 -9.31
N LEU A 121 5.59 8.46 -8.13
CA LEU A 121 6.94 8.47 -7.60
C LEU A 121 7.26 7.09 -7.00
N VAL A 122 8.09 6.35 -7.73
CA VAL A 122 8.42 4.94 -7.44
C VAL A 122 9.93 4.75 -7.31
N ILE A 123 10.33 3.91 -6.36
CA ILE A 123 11.69 3.38 -6.24
C ILE A 123 11.64 1.88 -6.57
N PRO A 124 12.14 1.47 -7.74
CA PRO A 124 12.07 0.08 -8.18
C PRO A 124 12.83 -0.88 -7.26
N TYR A 125 12.37 -2.12 -7.23
CA TYR A 125 13.00 -3.29 -6.60
C TYR A 125 13.22 -3.27 -5.08
N ILE A 126 13.17 -2.11 -4.40
CA ILE A 126 13.40 -2.03 -2.95
C ILE A 126 12.40 -2.88 -2.15
N GLY A 127 11.16 -2.99 -2.62
CA GLY A 127 10.14 -3.83 -2.00
C GLY A 127 10.54 -5.30 -1.93
N TYR A 128 11.32 -5.81 -2.89
CA TYR A 128 11.77 -7.21 -2.86
C TYR A 128 12.63 -7.53 -1.64
N ILE A 129 13.41 -6.56 -1.12
CA ILE A 129 14.17 -6.76 0.12
C ILE A 129 13.21 -7.10 1.27
N SER A 130 12.11 -6.35 1.38
CA SER A 130 11.10 -6.60 2.42
C SER A 130 10.35 -7.92 2.19
N ILE A 131 10.04 -8.28 0.94
CA ILE A 131 9.39 -9.56 0.59
C ILE A 131 10.28 -10.73 1.00
N ILE A 132 11.54 -10.74 0.56
CA ILE A 132 12.51 -11.80 0.84
C ILE A 132 12.71 -11.98 2.35
N LEU A 133 12.85 -10.89 3.10
CA LEU A 133 13.03 -10.95 4.56
C LEU A 133 11.78 -11.45 5.29
N LYS A 134 10.58 -11.07 4.82
CA LYS A 134 9.31 -11.50 5.43
C LYS A 134 9.02 -12.98 5.16
N GLU A 135 9.34 -13.46 3.96
CA GLU A 135 9.13 -14.85 3.56
C GLU A 135 10.18 -15.80 4.17
N ASN A 136 11.40 -15.31 4.44
CA ASN A 136 12.52 -16.13 4.91
C ASN A 136 13.01 -15.68 6.30
N ILE A 137 12.33 -16.14 7.36
CA ILE A 137 12.66 -15.75 8.73
C ILE A 137 14.08 -16.14 9.18
N ILE A 138 14.63 -17.22 8.60
CA ILE A 138 16.02 -17.66 8.85
C ILE A 138 17.01 -16.62 8.31
N LEU A 139 16.78 -16.14 7.09
CA LEU A 139 17.62 -15.13 6.46
C LEU A 139 17.56 -13.81 7.25
N ALA A 140 16.36 -13.40 7.68
CA ALA A 140 16.18 -12.22 8.52
C ALA A 140 16.92 -12.35 9.86
N SER A 141 16.82 -13.50 10.52
CA SER A 141 17.51 -13.77 11.79
C SER A 141 19.04 -13.77 11.62
N LEU A 142 19.55 -14.39 10.54
CA LEU A 142 20.98 -14.44 10.22
C LEU A 142 21.54 -13.05 9.96
N LEU A 143 20.81 -12.18 9.25
CA LEU A 143 21.21 -10.80 9.02
C LEU A 143 21.32 -10.02 10.34
N ILE A 144 20.36 -10.19 11.25
CA ILE A 144 20.38 -9.53 12.57
C ILE A 144 21.59 -10.00 13.39
N ILE A 145 21.89 -11.30 13.40
CA ILE A 145 23.06 -11.85 14.10
C ILE A 145 24.36 -11.29 13.54
N LEU A 146 24.49 -11.20 12.21
CA LEU A 146 25.66 -10.62 11.55
C LEU A 146 25.84 -9.14 11.90
N LEU A 147 24.76 -8.36 11.91
CA LEU A 147 24.80 -6.94 12.30
C LEU A 147 25.26 -6.77 13.75
N TYR A 148 24.73 -7.59 14.67
CA TYR A 148 25.15 -7.58 16.07
C TYR A 148 26.62 -7.96 16.24
N ALA A 149 27.08 -9.02 15.55
CA ALA A 149 28.48 -9.44 15.58
C ALA A 149 29.42 -8.36 15.01
N TYR A 150 29.03 -7.70 13.92
CA TYR A 150 29.77 -6.58 13.34
C TYR A 150 29.93 -5.43 14.34
N ASP A 151 28.83 -5.02 14.99
CA ASP A 151 28.87 -3.95 16.00
C ASP A 151 29.69 -4.33 17.23
N TYR A 152 29.61 -5.59 17.67
CA TYR A 152 30.43 -6.12 18.76
C TYR A 152 31.93 -6.02 18.43
N ILE A 153 32.35 -6.51 17.26
CA ILE A 153 33.75 -6.47 16.81
C ILE A 153 34.23 -5.03 16.64
N ARG A 154 33.41 -4.17 16.02
CA ARG A 154 33.72 -2.74 15.83
C ARG A 154 33.85 -2.00 17.16
N GLY A 155 33.01 -2.32 18.13
CA GLY A 155 33.05 -1.76 19.48
C GLY A 155 34.35 -2.12 20.23
N ASP A 156 34.79 -3.36 20.13
CA ASP A 156 36.06 -3.81 20.72
C ASP A 156 37.27 -3.10 20.08
N ASN A 157 37.29 -3.00 18.74
CA ASN A 157 38.34 -2.31 18.01
C ASN A 157 38.46 -0.82 18.40
N LYS A 158 37.33 -0.11 18.59
CA LYS A 158 37.35 1.28 19.09
C LYS A 158 37.94 1.39 20.50
N ARG A 159 37.62 0.45 21.41
CA ARG A 159 38.14 0.45 22.78
C ARG A 159 39.66 0.23 22.83
N LYS A 160 40.18 -0.67 21.97
CA LYS A 160 41.63 -0.91 21.84
C LYS A 160 42.37 0.31 21.31
N ASN A 161 41.85 0.95 20.26
CA ASN A 161 42.47 2.15 19.67
C ASN A 161 42.47 3.36 20.61
N ASN A 162 41.45 3.53 21.44
CA ASN A 162 41.42 4.62 22.43
C ASN A 162 42.44 4.40 23.55
N LYS A 163 42.63 3.16 24.04
CA LYS A 163 43.66 2.86 25.06
C LYS A 163 45.08 3.13 24.57
N GLN A 164 45.35 2.96 23.27
CA GLN A 164 46.65 3.26 22.67
C GLN A 164 46.93 4.76 22.47
N LYS A 165 45.90 5.62 22.48
CA LYS A 165 46.06 7.08 22.32
C LYS A 165 46.20 7.84 23.65
N THR A 166 45.90 7.21 24.77
CA THR A 166 46.01 7.81 26.12
C THR A 166 47.29 7.40 26.86
N GLN A 167 48.17 6.65 26.18
CA GLN A 167 49.55 6.34 26.61
C GLN A 167 50.51 7.16 25.75
#